data_AF-A0A179FWH5-F1
#
_entry.id   AF-A0A179FWH5-F1
#
_cell.length_a   1.000
_cell.length_b   1.000
_cell.length_c   1.000
_cell.angle_alpha   90.00
_cell.angle_beta   90.00
_cell.angle_gamma   90.00
#
_symmetry.space_group_name_H-M   'P 1'
#
loop_
_entity.id
_entity.type
_entity.pdbx_description
1 polymer ?
#
loop_
_entity_poly.entity_id
_entity_poly.type
_entity_poly.pdbx_seq_one_letter_code
_entity_poly.pdbx_strand_id
1 'polypeptide(L)'
;MNQHPDIIVSVDLGTTFTGVAWRTPRTPPQIINDWPGSGDRGERKVPTTLVYNSDRTLLSWGFTCSNNDNGDAKSDKIRREFFKMFIDSANLAAAQSLSKAPKTIEEVEKFTTDYLRQLYSHIKETIKMQIGRRHVAGGWSDLVVVFLFSVPTTWTRMETINLFKGIIRNAGFGVEGQRHSAQVDLTEAEAAAVATLKTSAVTFKQNSIFLTVDAGGGTTDLSLMRVKSADPECPQLTQMAAVKGVGIRSTLIDRAFIRLVEQRLNAWPEVRDLLPTNFAIQMSRSHHFRIVKHKFGERVYMQPVFKIPIDGVSHNFSHSRLRVKNGRMVFKKLEI
;
A
#
# COMPACT_ATOMS: atom_id res chain seq x y z
N MET A 1 -26.85 -20.12 -14.78
CA MET A 1 -26.62 -20.79 -13.48
C MET A 1 -25.59 -19.97 -12.72
N ASN A 2 -25.97 -19.33 -11.61
CA ASN A 2 -25.02 -18.65 -10.73
C ASN A 2 -24.19 -19.71 -10.01
N GLN A 3 -23.04 -20.08 -10.58
CA GLN A 3 -22.07 -20.88 -9.85
C GLN A 3 -21.51 -20.01 -8.72
N HIS A 4 -21.72 -20.45 -7.47
CA HIS A 4 -21.04 -19.85 -6.33
C HIS A 4 -19.52 -19.98 -6.54
N PRO A 5 -18.74 -18.91 -6.36
CA PRO A 5 -17.30 -18.96 -6.57
C PRO A 5 -16.65 -19.91 -5.56
N ASP A 6 -15.72 -20.74 -6.03
CA ASP A 6 -14.88 -21.57 -5.17
C ASP A 6 -13.97 -20.68 -4.30
N ILE A 7 -13.52 -19.55 -4.88
CA ILE A 7 -12.62 -18.60 -4.25
C ILE A 7 -13.05 -17.17 -4.60
N ILE A 8 -13.15 -16.34 -3.57
CA ILE A 8 -13.25 -14.88 -3.73
C ILE A 8 -11.95 -14.28 -3.22
N VAL A 9 -11.32 -13.44 -4.04
CA VAL A 9 -10.12 -12.67 -3.68
C VAL A 9 -10.48 -11.20 -3.76
N SER A 10 -10.17 -10.46 -2.71
CA SER A 10 -10.35 -9.01 -2.63
C SER A 10 -9.00 -8.31 -2.58
N VAL A 11 -8.81 -7.30 -3.43
CA VAL A 11 -7.57 -6.56 -3.58
C VAL A 11 -7.81 -5.08 -3.35
N ASP A 12 -7.20 -4.55 -2.29
CA ASP A 12 -7.07 -3.12 -2.02
C ASP A 12 -5.71 -2.66 -2.58
N LEU A 13 -5.67 -2.27 -3.86
CA LEU A 13 -4.48 -1.68 -4.46
C LEU A 13 -4.31 -0.27 -3.88
N GLY A 14 -3.58 -0.11 -2.78
CA GLY A 14 -3.35 1.22 -2.20
C GLY A 14 -2.22 1.99 -2.90
N THR A 15 -2.20 3.31 -2.71
CA THR A 15 -1.15 4.19 -3.26
C THR A 15 0.25 3.88 -2.72
N THR A 16 0.34 3.43 -1.47
CA THR A 16 1.61 3.14 -0.78
C THR A 16 1.78 1.67 -0.45
N PHE A 17 0.71 1.00 -0.07
CA PHE A 17 0.68 -0.41 0.30
C PHE A 17 -0.59 -1.04 -0.25
N THR A 18 -0.48 -2.28 -0.71
CA THR A 18 -1.58 -3.11 -1.21
C THR A 18 -1.94 -4.18 -0.20
N GLY A 19 -3.23 -4.35 0.07
CA GLY A 19 -3.76 -5.43 0.90
C GLY A 19 -4.50 -6.46 0.05
N VAL A 20 -4.40 -7.73 0.44
CA VAL A 20 -5.17 -8.82 -0.19
C VAL A 20 -5.79 -9.69 0.88
N ALA A 21 -7.08 -9.96 0.72
CA ALA A 21 -7.78 -10.96 1.50
C ALA A 21 -8.53 -11.92 0.58
N TRP A 22 -8.68 -13.17 0.98
CA TRP A 22 -9.36 -14.19 0.19
C TRP A 22 -10.20 -15.11 1.09
N ARG A 23 -11.17 -15.80 0.52
CA ARG A 23 -11.95 -16.83 1.21
C ARG A 23 -12.45 -17.91 0.28
N THR A 24 -12.78 -19.06 0.85
CA THR A 24 -13.65 -20.07 0.22
C THR A 24 -15.06 -20.00 0.84
N PRO A 25 -16.07 -20.64 0.25
CA PRO A 25 -17.39 -20.78 0.87
C PRO A 25 -17.38 -21.41 2.28
N ARG A 26 -16.31 -22.13 2.62
CA ARG A 26 -16.18 -22.88 3.88
C ARG A 26 -15.28 -22.22 4.92
N THR A 27 -14.66 -21.09 4.59
CA THR A 27 -13.66 -20.46 5.44
C THR A 27 -13.96 -18.97 5.67
N PRO A 28 -13.63 -18.43 6.85
CA PRO A 28 -13.68 -16.99 7.06
C PRO A 28 -12.64 -16.29 6.16
N PRO A 29 -12.79 -14.98 5.90
CA PRO A 29 -11.78 -14.20 5.18
C PRO A 29 -10.39 -14.31 5.81
N GLN A 30 -9.40 -14.63 4.99
CA GLN A 30 -8.00 -14.74 5.34
C GLN A 30 -7.21 -13.62 4.67
N ILE A 31 -6.25 -13.04 5.39
CA ILE A 31 -5.39 -11.97 4.88
C ILE A 31 -4.05 -12.56 4.49
N ILE A 32 -3.58 -12.25 3.28
CA ILE A 32 -2.22 -12.60 2.87
C ILE A 32 -1.24 -11.73 3.64
N ASN A 33 -0.29 -12.36 4.32
CA ASN A 33 0.69 -11.67 5.17
C ASN A 33 2.12 -12.19 5.05
N ASP A 34 2.35 -13.17 4.17
CA ASP A 34 3.61 -13.84 3.88
C ASP A 34 4.24 -13.33 2.57
N TRP A 35 4.50 -12.02 2.52
CA TRP A 35 4.99 -11.39 1.29
C TRP A 35 6.47 -11.66 1.02
N PRO A 36 6.90 -11.81 -0.25
CA PRO A 36 8.31 -11.94 -0.59
C PRO A 36 9.14 -10.76 -0.07
N GLY A 37 10.23 -11.06 0.64
CA GLY A 37 11.11 -10.06 1.25
C GLY A 37 10.59 -9.43 2.55
N SER A 38 9.43 -9.85 3.08
CA SER A 38 8.93 -9.36 4.38
C SER A 38 9.59 -10.02 5.59
N GLY A 39 10.27 -11.15 5.40
CA GLY A 39 10.79 -11.99 6.49
C GLY A 39 9.66 -12.57 7.35
N ASP A 40 9.92 -12.82 8.62
CA ASP A 40 8.93 -13.42 9.56
C ASP A 40 7.99 -12.38 10.21
N ARG A 41 7.78 -11.24 9.55
CA ARG A 41 7.07 -10.10 10.14
C ARG A 41 5.54 -10.18 10.09
N GLY A 42 4.99 -11.07 9.25
CA GLY A 42 3.53 -11.20 9.09
C GLY A 42 2.86 -9.90 8.65
N GLU A 43 3.45 -9.18 7.69
CA GLU A 43 2.98 -7.87 7.24
C GLU A 43 1.63 -8.00 6.52
N ARG A 44 0.55 -7.40 7.04
CA ARG A 44 -0.80 -7.52 6.42
C ARG A 44 -0.97 -6.81 5.08
N LYS A 45 0.02 -6.02 4.65
CA LYS A 45 0.06 -5.33 3.35
C LYS A 45 1.47 -5.33 2.79
N VAL A 46 1.59 -5.23 1.47
CA VAL A 46 2.86 -5.18 0.72
C VAL A 46 3.07 -3.79 0.10
N PRO A 47 4.27 -3.20 0.09
CA PRO A 47 4.52 -1.91 -0.55
C PRO A 47 4.07 -1.89 -2.02
N THR A 48 3.45 -0.80 -2.45
CA THR A 48 3.10 -0.55 -3.87
C THR A 48 4.29 0.11 -4.56
N THR A 49 5.32 -0.68 -4.81
CA THR A 49 6.63 -0.21 -5.28
C THR A 49 7.23 -1.21 -6.26
N LEU A 50 7.95 -0.67 -7.25
CA LEU A 50 8.76 -1.42 -8.21
C LEU A 50 10.17 -0.82 -8.27
N VAL A 51 11.15 -1.66 -8.59
CA VAL A 51 12.48 -1.24 -9.02
C VAL A 51 12.79 -1.94 -10.34
N TYR A 52 13.21 -1.15 -11.32
CA TYR A 52 13.67 -1.62 -12.62
C TYR A 52 15.18 -1.48 -12.73
N ASN A 53 15.81 -2.29 -13.58
CA ASN A 53 17.16 -2.04 -14.08
C ASN A 53 17.15 -0.86 -15.07
N SER A 54 18.33 -0.42 -15.50
CA SER A 54 18.50 0.66 -16.49
C SER A 54 17.86 0.37 -17.83
N ASP A 55 17.88 -0.89 -18.24
CA ASP A 55 17.23 -1.43 -19.44
C ASP A 55 15.70 -1.55 -19.31
N ARG A 56 15.12 -1.06 -18.21
CA ARG A 56 13.69 -1.11 -17.87
C ARG A 56 13.13 -2.52 -17.63
N THR A 57 13.99 -3.53 -17.43
CA THR A 57 13.56 -4.85 -16.94
C THR A 57 13.19 -4.79 -15.46
N LEU A 58 12.11 -5.47 -15.08
CA LEU A 58 11.64 -5.45 -13.69
C LEU A 58 12.60 -6.26 -12.80
N LEU A 59 13.22 -5.60 -11.81
CA LEU A 59 14.16 -6.23 -10.90
C LEU A 59 13.49 -6.72 -9.61
N SER A 60 12.61 -5.89 -9.01
CA SER A 60 11.95 -6.24 -7.75
C SER A 60 10.65 -5.49 -7.53
N TRP A 61 9.81 -6.01 -6.62
CA TRP A 61 8.51 -5.45 -6.25
C TRP A 61 8.27 -5.58 -4.74
N GLY A 62 7.41 -4.73 -4.18
CA GLY A 62 7.02 -4.85 -2.77
C GLY A 62 8.21 -4.73 -1.80
N PHE A 63 8.28 -5.63 -0.82
CA PHE A 63 9.35 -5.59 0.18
C PHE A 63 10.73 -5.91 -0.39
N THR A 64 10.81 -6.71 -1.47
CA THR A 64 12.09 -7.05 -2.13
C THR A 64 12.80 -5.84 -2.72
N CYS A 65 12.09 -4.71 -2.93
CA CYS A 65 12.72 -3.45 -3.32
C CYS A 65 13.67 -2.88 -2.26
N SER A 66 13.42 -3.15 -0.96
CA SER A 66 14.26 -2.62 0.14
C SER A 66 15.65 -3.26 0.13
N ASN A 67 15.76 -4.51 -0.30
CA ASN A 67 17.02 -5.25 -0.41
C ASN A 67 17.89 -4.76 -1.58
N ASN A 68 17.30 -3.98 -2.50
CA ASN A 68 17.95 -3.47 -3.69
C ASN A 68 18.32 -1.98 -3.59
N ASP A 69 17.95 -1.31 -2.49
CA ASP A 69 18.14 0.13 -2.23
C ASP A 69 19.50 0.40 -1.53
N ASN A 70 20.50 -0.47 -1.74
CA ASN A 70 21.85 -0.40 -1.17
C ASN A 70 22.60 0.83 -1.67
N GLY A 71 22.23 2.04 -1.23
CA GLY A 71 23.03 3.27 -1.09
C GLY A 71 23.85 3.80 -2.28
N ASP A 72 23.98 3.05 -3.35
CA ASP A 72 24.90 3.29 -4.43
C ASP A 72 24.22 4.26 -5.36
N ALA A 73 24.61 5.53 -5.21
CA ALA A 73 24.36 6.58 -6.19
C ALA A 73 24.83 6.22 -7.61
N LYS A 74 25.53 5.10 -7.78
CA LYS A 74 26.01 4.51 -9.03
C LYS A 74 25.12 3.38 -9.59
N SER A 75 24.07 2.95 -8.89
CA SER A 75 23.18 1.93 -9.45
C SER A 75 22.16 2.60 -10.38
N ASP A 76 22.18 2.28 -11.67
CA ASP A 76 21.22 2.76 -12.67
C ASP A 76 19.80 2.17 -12.47
N LYS A 77 19.42 1.90 -11.22
CA LYS A 77 18.15 1.31 -10.83
C LYS A 77 17.07 2.39 -10.79
N ILE A 78 15.94 2.10 -11.41
CA ILE A 78 14.82 3.04 -11.54
C ILE A 78 13.71 2.60 -10.60
N ARG A 79 13.59 3.29 -9.47
CA ARG A 79 12.50 3.06 -8.51
C ARG A 79 11.22 3.79 -8.93
N ARG A 80 10.08 3.09 -8.84
CA ARG A 80 8.74 3.61 -9.15
C ARG A 80 7.81 3.38 -7.95
N GLU A 81 7.18 4.47 -7.53
CA GLU A 81 6.23 4.54 -6.41
C GLU A 81 5.07 5.44 -6.82
N PHE A 82 3.97 5.37 -6.06
CA PHE A 82 2.80 6.25 -6.21
C PHE A 82 2.14 6.20 -7.61
N PHE A 83 2.50 5.21 -8.44
CA PHE A 83 2.03 5.12 -9.82
C PHE A 83 0.50 4.98 -9.92
N LYS A 84 -0.16 4.39 -8.92
CA LYS A 84 -1.63 4.35 -8.80
C LYS A 84 -2.27 5.72 -8.94
N MET A 85 -1.66 6.77 -8.39
CA MET A 85 -2.24 8.12 -8.40
C MET A 85 -2.42 8.66 -9.82
N PHE A 86 -1.56 8.23 -10.75
CA PHE A 86 -1.51 8.73 -12.12
C PHE A 86 -2.40 7.94 -13.08
N ILE A 87 -3.11 6.91 -12.60
CA ILE A 87 -4.19 6.27 -13.37
C ILE A 87 -5.32 7.29 -13.61
N ASP A 88 -5.51 8.20 -12.65
CA ASP A 88 -6.27 9.42 -12.89
C ASP A 88 -5.44 10.39 -13.73
N SER A 89 -5.82 10.55 -15.00
CA SER A 89 -5.10 11.39 -15.97
C SER A 89 -4.98 12.87 -15.55
N ALA A 90 -5.89 13.38 -14.70
CA ALA A 90 -5.78 14.73 -14.15
C ALA A 90 -4.55 14.87 -13.22
N ASN A 91 -4.28 13.86 -12.39
CA ASN A 91 -3.09 13.83 -11.55
C ASN A 91 -1.81 13.67 -12.37
N LEU A 92 -1.86 12.88 -13.46
CA LEU A 92 -0.73 12.76 -14.38
C LEU A 92 -0.40 14.10 -15.04
N ALA A 93 -1.39 14.81 -15.55
CA ALA A 93 -1.21 16.12 -16.16
C ALA A 93 -0.63 17.15 -15.17
N ALA A 94 -1.13 17.16 -13.93
CA ALA A 94 -0.62 18.04 -12.88
C ALA A 94 0.82 17.74 -12.43
N ALA A 95 1.30 16.51 -12.66
CA ALA A 95 2.60 16.05 -12.18
C ALA A 95 3.71 16.04 -13.25
N GLN A 96 3.45 16.57 -14.46
CA GLN A 96 4.39 16.50 -15.59
C GLN A 96 5.77 17.12 -15.29
N SER A 97 5.83 18.15 -14.45
CA SER A 97 7.08 18.79 -14.02
C SER A 97 7.89 17.97 -13.01
N LEU A 98 7.31 16.94 -12.39
CA LEU A 98 8.00 16.09 -11.41
C LEU A 98 8.88 15.07 -12.13
N SER A 99 10.18 15.08 -11.85
CA SER A 99 11.16 14.22 -12.51
C SER A 99 10.91 12.72 -12.32
N LYS A 100 10.34 12.33 -11.17
CA LYS A 100 10.06 10.92 -10.82
C LYS A 100 8.65 10.46 -11.17
N ALA A 101 7.77 11.36 -11.63
CA ALA A 101 6.43 10.98 -12.06
C ALA A 101 6.50 10.26 -13.42
N PRO A 102 5.59 9.29 -13.68
CA PRO A 102 5.37 8.78 -15.03
C PRO A 102 5.10 9.95 -15.99
N LYS A 103 5.57 9.83 -17.23
CA LYS A 103 5.41 10.89 -18.24
C LYS A 103 4.21 10.67 -19.13
N THR A 104 3.81 9.41 -19.33
CA THR A 104 2.73 9.04 -20.22
C THR A 104 1.78 8.05 -19.55
N ILE A 105 0.57 7.89 -20.10
CA ILE A 105 -0.40 6.91 -19.61
C ILE A 105 0.13 5.48 -19.79
N GLU A 106 0.88 5.21 -20.86
CA GLU A 106 1.48 3.91 -21.14
C GLU A 106 2.49 3.52 -20.05
N GLU A 107 3.26 4.49 -19.51
CA GLU A 107 4.13 4.22 -18.37
C GLU A 107 3.33 3.89 -17.11
N VAL A 108 2.21 4.59 -16.86
CA VAL A 108 1.31 4.30 -15.74
C VAL A 108 0.71 2.90 -15.86
N GLU A 109 0.20 2.54 -17.04
CA GLU A 109 -0.32 1.20 -17.34
C GLU A 109 0.76 0.16 -17.13
N LYS A 110 1.97 0.38 -17.66
CA LYS A 110 3.10 -0.54 -17.52
C LYS A 110 3.43 -0.79 -16.05
N PHE A 111 3.67 0.27 -15.27
CA PHE A 111 4.06 0.12 -13.86
C PHE A 111 2.95 -0.57 -13.07
N THR A 112 1.69 -0.15 -13.26
CA THR A 112 0.57 -0.74 -12.54
C THR A 112 0.36 -2.21 -12.93
N THR A 113 0.47 -2.54 -14.22
CA THR A 113 0.32 -3.91 -14.73
C THR A 113 1.46 -4.81 -14.25
N ASP A 114 2.71 -4.35 -14.30
CA ASP A 114 3.87 -5.10 -13.83
C ASP A 114 3.74 -5.42 -12.32
N TYR A 115 3.33 -4.45 -11.50
CA TYR A 115 3.07 -4.68 -10.08
C TYR A 115 1.95 -5.68 -9.85
N LEU A 116 0.81 -5.50 -10.52
CA LEU A 116 -0.34 -6.38 -10.37
C LEU A 116 -0.04 -7.81 -10.87
N ARG A 117 0.81 -7.98 -11.88
CA ARG A 117 1.22 -9.30 -12.36
C ARG A 117 2.03 -10.06 -11.31
N GLN A 118 2.96 -9.38 -10.64
CA GLN A 118 3.71 -9.97 -9.52
C GLN A 118 2.78 -10.30 -8.35
N LEU A 119 1.84 -9.39 -8.04
CA LEU A 119 0.82 -9.62 -7.01
C LEU A 119 -0.04 -10.84 -7.33
N TYR A 120 -0.57 -10.94 -8.56
CA TYR A 120 -1.39 -12.07 -9.01
C TYR A 120 -0.65 -13.40 -8.87
N SER A 121 0.60 -13.46 -9.33
CA SER A 121 1.44 -14.65 -9.23
C SER A 121 1.59 -15.11 -7.77
N HIS A 122 1.85 -14.17 -6.85
CA HIS A 122 1.98 -14.48 -5.44
C HIS A 122 0.65 -14.88 -4.79
N ILE A 123 -0.46 -14.20 -5.10
CA ILE A 123 -1.82 -14.56 -4.64
C ILE A 123 -2.13 -16.00 -5.02
N LYS A 124 -1.96 -16.33 -6.31
CA LYS A 124 -2.22 -17.66 -6.86
C LYS A 124 -1.43 -18.73 -6.12
N GLU A 125 -0.13 -18.53 -5.95
CA GLU A 125 0.70 -19.56 -5.31
C GLU A 125 0.37 -19.70 -3.81
N THR A 126 0.17 -18.59 -3.10
CA THR A 126 -0.23 -18.58 -1.69
C THR A 126 -1.52 -19.36 -1.47
N ILE A 127 -2.55 -19.07 -2.25
CA ILE A 127 -3.86 -19.72 -2.13
C ILE A 127 -3.76 -21.21 -2.50
N LYS A 128 -3.03 -21.57 -3.55
CA LYS A 128 -2.80 -22.97 -3.93
C LYS A 128 -2.11 -23.75 -2.80
N MET A 129 -1.13 -23.15 -2.14
CA MET A 129 -0.45 -23.77 -1.00
C MET A 129 -1.40 -23.94 0.19
N GLN A 130 -2.19 -22.91 0.54
CA GLN A 130 -3.07 -22.91 1.71
C GLN A 130 -4.28 -23.85 1.57
N ILE A 131 -4.84 -24.01 0.35
CA ILE A 131 -5.94 -24.97 0.09
C ILE A 131 -5.41 -26.42 0.02
N GLY A 132 -4.13 -26.58 -0.34
CA GLY A 132 -3.47 -27.87 -0.49
C GLY A 132 -3.86 -28.61 -1.78
N ARG A 133 -2.92 -29.42 -2.30
CA ARG A 133 -3.07 -30.14 -3.59
C ARG A 133 -4.23 -31.13 -3.65
N ARG A 134 -4.79 -31.55 -2.49
CA ARG A 134 -5.85 -32.57 -2.41
C ARG A 134 -7.27 -32.04 -2.66
N HIS A 135 -7.49 -30.73 -2.59
CA HIS A 135 -8.85 -30.15 -2.70
C HIS A 135 -9.19 -29.61 -4.10
N VAL A 136 -8.29 -29.71 -5.08
CA VAL A 136 -8.53 -29.18 -6.42
C VAL A 136 -8.10 -30.21 -7.47
N ALA A 137 -9.04 -31.06 -7.89
CA ALA A 137 -8.80 -32.14 -8.85
C ALA A 137 -8.30 -31.65 -10.24
N GLY A 138 -8.36 -30.35 -10.52
CA GLY A 138 -7.99 -29.72 -11.80
C GLY A 138 -6.98 -28.55 -11.72
N GLY A 139 -6.49 -28.22 -10.52
CA GLY A 139 -5.62 -27.05 -10.32
C GLY A 139 -6.33 -25.68 -10.45
N TRP A 140 -5.53 -24.61 -10.44
CA TRP A 140 -6.02 -23.22 -10.30
C TRP A 140 -6.93 -22.74 -11.44
N SER A 141 -6.61 -23.10 -12.68
CA SER A 141 -7.34 -22.65 -13.87
C SER A 141 -8.75 -23.25 -13.96
N ASP A 142 -9.00 -24.37 -13.28
CA ASP A 142 -10.28 -25.05 -13.27
C ASP A 142 -11.23 -24.50 -12.19
N LEU A 143 -10.72 -23.73 -11.23
CA LEU A 143 -11.54 -23.13 -10.17
C LEU A 143 -12.40 -21.97 -10.70
N VAL A 144 -13.55 -21.76 -10.07
CA VAL A 144 -14.34 -20.52 -10.21
C VAL A 144 -13.75 -19.47 -9.25
N VAL A 145 -13.00 -18.51 -9.79
CA VAL A 145 -12.32 -17.48 -9.01
C VAL A 145 -12.85 -16.09 -9.35
N VAL A 146 -13.30 -15.36 -8.33
CA VAL A 146 -13.76 -13.97 -8.48
C VAL A 146 -12.79 -13.04 -7.79
N PHE A 147 -12.23 -12.09 -8.54
CA PHE A 147 -11.38 -11.02 -8.03
C PHE A 147 -12.20 -9.74 -7.89
N LEU A 148 -12.19 -9.15 -6.71
CA LEU A 148 -12.85 -7.90 -6.38
C LEU A 148 -11.80 -6.84 -6.08
N PHE A 149 -11.86 -5.72 -6.79
CA PHE A 149 -10.98 -4.56 -6.57
C PHE A 149 -11.80 -3.39 -6.04
N SER A 150 -11.26 -2.75 -5.01
CA SER A 150 -11.72 -1.42 -4.61
C SER A 150 -10.99 -0.32 -5.39
N VAL A 151 -11.64 0.84 -5.51
CA VAL A 151 -11.05 2.04 -6.14
C VAL A 151 -11.20 3.27 -5.25
N PRO A 152 -10.32 4.28 -5.38
CA PRO A 152 -10.49 5.55 -4.65
C PRO A 152 -11.84 6.17 -4.95
N THR A 153 -12.49 6.74 -3.95
CA THR A 153 -13.79 7.40 -4.17
C THR A 153 -13.68 8.67 -5.03
N THR A 154 -12.47 9.22 -5.16
CA THR A 154 -12.18 10.33 -6.07
C THR A 154 -12.19 9.93 -7.55
N TRP A 155 -12.20 8.64 -7.89
CA TRP A 155 -12.28 8.17 -9.28
C TRP A 155 -13.72 8.21 -9.78
N THR A 156 -14.17 9.41 -10.17
CA THR A 156 -15.54 9.65 -10.64
C THR A 156 -15.71 9.47 -12.15
N ARG A 157 -14.60 9.41 -12.91
CA ARG A 157 -14.62 9.34 -14.38
C ARG A 157 -14.55 7.90 -14.85
N MET A 158 -15.48 7.52 -15.72
CA MET A 158 -15.56 6.16 -16.25
C MET A 158 -14.29 5.74 -17.02
N GLU A 159 -13.60 6.69 -17.67
CA GLU A 159 -12.32 6.44 -18.34
C GLU A 159 -11.24 5.92 -17.38
N THR A 160 -11.16 6.47 -16.17
CA THR A 160 -10.20 6.05 -15.14
C THR A 160 -10.50 4.64 -14.66
N ILE A 161 -11.78 4.33 -14.45
CA ILE A 161 -12.24 2.98 -14.09
C ILE A 161 -11.97 1.98 -15.21
N ASN A 162 -12.24 2.34 -16.47
CA ASN A 162 -12.02 1.48 -17.62
C ASN A 162 -10.53 1.21 -17.87
N LEU A 163 -9.68 2.23 -17.74
CA LEU A 163 -8.23 2.09 -17.77
C LEU A 163 -7.76 1.10 -16.71
N PHE A 164 -8.24 1.24 -15.47
CA PHE A 164 -7.89 0.34 -14.40
C PHE A 164 -8.37 -1.11 -14.62
N LYS A 165 -9.60 -1.30 -15.14
CA LYS A 165 -10.10 -2.62 -15.55
C LYS A 165 -9.23 -3.27 -16.64
N GLY A 166 -8.76 -2.47 -17.60
CA GLY A 166 -7.80 -2.91 -18.62
C GLY A 166 -6.49 -3.39 -18.01
N ILE A 167 -5.91 -2.60 -17.09
CA ILE A 167 -4.69 -2.95 -16.35
C ILE A 167 -4.87 -4.25 -15.54
N ILE A 168 -5.98 -4.40 -14.81
CA ILE A 168 -6.31 -5.62 -14.05
C ILE A 168 -6.29 -6.84 -14.98
N ARG A 169 -6.98 -6.74 -16.12
CA ARG A 169 -7.03 -7.82 -17.12
C ARG A 169 -5.64 -8.13 -17.69
N ASN A 170 -4.86 -7.13 -18.05
CA ASN A 170 -3.50 -7.28 -18.61
C ASN A 170 -2.50 -7.87 -17.61
N ALA A 171 -2.77 -7.77 -16.32
CA ALA A 171 -2.00 -8.38 -15.24
C ALA A 171 -2.34 -9.87 -15.01
N GLY A 172 -3.39 -10.40 -15.66
CA GLY A 172 -3.80 -11.81 -15.58
C GLY A 172 -5.03 -12.08 -14.70
N PHE A 173 -5.54 -11.07 -14.00
CA PHE A 173 -6.73 -11.23 -13.17
C PHE A 173 -7.97 -11.47 -14.05
N GLY A 174 -8.71 -12.53 -13.74
CA GLY A 174 -9.95 -12.86 -14.44
C GLY A 174 -9.77 -13.47 -15.84
N VAL A 175 -8.55 -13.84 -16.25
CA VAL A 175 -8.29 -14.37 -17.61
C VAL A 175 -7.48 -15.66 -17.67
N GLU A 176 -6.81 -16.08 -16.59
CA GLU A 176 -5.99 -17.30 -16.62
C GLU A 176 -6.84 -18.59 -16.67
N GLY A 177 -7.93 -18.64 -15.91
CA GLY A 177 -8.89 -19.75 -15.93
C GLY A 177 -10.17 -19.36 -16.66
N GLN A 178 -10.83 -20.32 -17.31
CA GLN A 178 -12.07 -20.09 -18.08
C GLN A 178 -13.21 -19.54 -17.21
N ARG A 179 -13.20 -19.84 -15.91
CA ARG A 179 -14.20 -19.41 -14.93
C ARG A 179 -13.66 -18.36 -13.96
N HIS A 180 -12.56 -17.71 -14.31
CA HIS A 180 -12.05 -16.57 -13.56
C HIS A 180 -12.77 -15.30 -14.01
N SER A 181 -13.02 -14.39 -13.08
CA SER A 181 -13.55 -13.06 -13.39
C SER A 181 -12.97 -12.02 -12.46
N ALA A 182 -12.83 -10.79 -12.94
CA ALA A 182 -12.35 -9.66 -12.14
C ALA A 182 -13.30 -8.48 -12.28
N GLN A 183 -13.62 -7.85 -11.16
CA GLN A 183 -14.59 -6.76 -11.08
C GLN A 183 -14.03 -5.63 -10.21
N VAL A 184 -14.33 -4.40 -10.62
CA VAL A 184 -14.23 -3.22 -9.76
C VAL A 184 -15.63 -3.00 -9.20
N ASP A 185 -15.77 -3.09 -7.88
CA ASP A 185 -17.07 -3.19 -7.22
C ASP A 185 -17.30 -1.97 -6.31
N LEU A 186 -16.83 -2.01 -5.07
CA LEU A 186 -16.95 -0.92 -4.11
C LEU A 186 -15.83 0.11 -4.24
N THR A 187 -16.11 1.36 -3.89
CA THR A 187 -15.04 2.30 -3.56
C THR A 187 -14.36 1.93 -2.24
N GLU A 188 -13.14 2.39 -2.03
CA GLU A 188 -12.37 2.18 -0.79
C GLU A 188 -13.17 2.63 0.45
N ALA A 189 -13.82 3.79 0.39
CA ALA A 189 -14.61 4.31 1.49
C ALA A 189 -15.88 3.49 1.77
N GLU A 190 -16.52 2.93 0.74
CA GLU A 190 -17.67 2.02 0.90
C GLU A 190 -17.22 0.68 1.49
N ALA A 191 -16.13 0.10 1.00
CA ALA A 191 -15.55 -1.13 1.54
C ALA A 191 -15.18 -0.95 3.02
N ALA A 192 -14.58 0.18 3.39
CA ALA A 192 -14.28 0.53 4.77
C ALA A 192 -15.54 0.70 5.63
N ALA A 193 -16.62 1.25 5.08
CA ALA A 193 -17.90 1.35 5.78
C ALA A 193 -18.56 -0.01 6.03
N VAL A 194 -18.53 -0.92 5.05
CA VAL A 194 -19.00 -2.30 5.21
C VAL A 194 -18.18 -3.04 6.26
N ALA A 195 -16.85 -2.89 6.23
CA ALA A 195 -15.98 -3.48 7.24
C ALA A 195 -16.28 -2.91 8.65
N THR A 196 -16.47 -1.60 8.77
CA THR A 196 -16.84 -0.94 10.04
C THR A 196 -18.15 -1.51 10.58
N LEU A 197 -19.18 -1.62 9.74
CA LEU A 197 -20.46 -2.18 10.14
C LEU A 197 -20.36 -3.63 10.61
N LYS A 198 -19.56 -4.46 9.93
CA LYS A 198 -19.44 -5.91 10.22
C LYS A 198 -18.49 -6.24 11.38
N THR A 199 -17.50 -5.39 11.66
CA THR A 199 -16.39 -5.72 12.59
C THR A 199 -16.29 -4.81 13.80
N SER A 200 -17.05 -3.72 13.84
CA SER A 200 -17.02 -2.79 14.97
C SER A 200 -17.49 -3.46 16.25
N ALA A 201 -16.88 -3.07 17.38
CA ALA A 201 -17.38 -3.41 18.71
C ALA A 201 -18.72 -2.72 19.03
N VAL A 202 -19.09 -1.68 18.28
CA VAL A 202 -20.36 -0.97 18.42
C VAL A 202 -21.41 -1.65 17.54
N THR A 203 -22.54 -2.03 18.13
CA THR A 203 -23.68 -2.55 17.39
C THR A 203 -24.45 -1.42 16.70
N PHE A 204 -24.51 -1.47 15.37
CA PHE A 204 -25.31 -0.54 14.59
C PHE A 204 -26.72 -1.09 14.35
N LYS A 205 -27.72 -0.23 14.51
CA LYS A 205 -29.13 -0.52 14.19
C LYS A 205 -29.54 0.20 12.91
N GLN A 206 -30.67 -0.18 12.33
CA GLN A 206 -31.31 0.61 11.28
C GLN A 206 -31.41 2.09 11.68
N ASN A 207 -31.14 2.98 10.73
CA ASN A 207 -31.02 4.43 10.90
C ASN A 207 -29.82 4.93 11.72
N SER A 208 -28.92 4.06 12.19
CA SER A 208 -27.64 4.51 12.76
C SER A 208 -26.85 5.29 11.72
N ILE A 209 -26.17 6.34 12.18
CA ILE A 209 -25.30 7.17 11.35
C ILE A 209 -23.88 7.02 11.89
N PHE A 210 -22.93 6.79 11.00
CA PHE A 210 -21.52 6.73 11.37
C PHE A 210 -20.66 7.38 10.28
N LEU A 211 -19.51 7.88 10.72
CA LEU A 211 -18.47 8.44 9.85
C LEU A 211 -17.31 7.45 9.80
N THR A 212 -16.99 6.98 8.59
CA THR A 212 -15.75 6.24 8.33
C THR A 212 -14.67 7.23 7.90
N VAL A 213 -13.50 7.12 8.52
CA VAL A 213 -12.30 7.91 8.17
C VAL A 213 -11.22 6.95 7.70
N ASP A 214 -11.04 6.83 6.38
CA ASP A 214 -9.96 6.06 5.79
C ASP A 214 -8.75 6.97 5.53
N ALA A 215 -7.84 7.05 6.50
CA ALA A 215 -6.64 7.88 6.43
C ALA A 215 -5.44 7.10 5.88
N GLY A 216 -5.38 6.97 4.55
CA GLY A 216 -4.37 6.21 3.84
C GLY A 216 -3.05 6.95 3.57
N GLY A 217 -2.23 6.33 2.73
CA GLY A 217 -0.93 6.89 2.31
C GLY A 217 -1.01 7.96 1.23
N GLY A 218 -2.03 7.89 0.36
CA GLY A 218 -2.23 8.80 -0.78
C GLY A 218 -3.34 9.82 -0.58
N THR A 219 -4.40 9.41 0.12
CA THR A 219 -5.64 10.17 0.35
C THR A 219 -6.14 9.92 1.78
N THR A 220 -6.97 10.83 2.28
CA THR A 220 -7.88 10.55 3.40
C THR A 220 -9.30 10.67 2.88
N ASP A 221 -10.06 9.59 2.95
CA ASP A 221 -11.42 9.51 2.43
C ASP A 221 -12.43 9.50 3.59
N LEU A 222 -13.39 10.42 3.54
CA LEU A 222 -14.43 10.59 4.56
C LEU A 222 -15.78 10.15 4.01
N SER A 223 -16.40 9.15 4.64
CA SER A 223 -17.71 8.65 4.23
C SER A 223 -18.72 8.68 5.38
N LEU A 224 -19.76 9.50 5.23
CA LEU A 224 -20.87 9.59 6.17
C LEU A 224 -22.00 8.66 5.71
N MET A 225 -22.24 7.61 6.49
CA MET A 225 -23.13 6.51 6.12
C MET A 225 -24.30 6.40 7.08
N ARG A 226 -25.48 6.09 6.53
CA ARG A 226 -26.67 5.68 7.27
C ARG A 226 -26.95 4.20 7.02
N VAL A 227 -27.18 3.45 8.08
CA VAL A 227 -27.60 2.05 7.99
C VAL A 227 -29.06 1.97 7.57
N LYS A 228 -29.33 1.37 6.41
CA LYS A 228 -30.69 1.04 5.95
C LYS A 228 -31.13 -0.34 6.44
N SER A 229 -30.21 -1.30 6.41
CA SER A 229 -30.40 -2.63 6.97
C SER A 229 -29.11 -3.06 7.65
N ALA A 230 -29.23 -3.57 8.88
CA ALA A 230 -28.14 -4.13 9.66
C ALA A 230 -28.06 -5.66 9.53
N ASP A 231 -28.64 -6.24 8.47
CA ASP A 231 -28.54 -7.67 8.16
C ASP A 231 -27.05 -8.09 8.12
N PRO A 232 -26.62 -9.07 8.94
CA PRO A 232 -25.23 -9.53 8.97
C PRO A 232 -24.72 -10.09 7.63
N GLU A 233 -25.60 -10.74 6.87
CA GLU A 233 -25.25 -11.35 5.59
C GLU A 233 -25.18 -10.27 4.50
N CYS A 234 -26.25 -9.48 4.38
CA CYS A 234 -26.41 -8.46 3.34
C CYS A 234 -26.71 -7.07 3.92
N PRO A 235 -25.72 -6.40 4.53
CA PRO A 235 -25.94 -5.07 5.06
C PRO A 235 -26.24 -4.07 3.95
N GLN A 236 -27.11 -3.12 4.25
CA GLN A 236 -27.45 -2.04 3.33
C GLN A 236 -27.11 -0.69 3.95
N LEU A 237 -26.33 0.10 3.22
CA LEU A 237 -25.90 1.42 3.62
C LEU A 237 -26.37 2.45 2.58
N THR A 238 -26.66 3.66 3.04
CA THR A 238 -26.89 4.82 2.16
C THR A 238 -25.93 5.92 2.55
N GLN A 239 -25.24 6.46 1.56
CA GLN A 239 -24.35 7.59 1.74
C GLN A 239 -25.16 8.87 1.99
N MET A 240 -24.81 9.62 3.03
CA MET A 240 -25.53 10.83 3.44
C MET A 240 -24.96 12.12 2.86
N ALA A 241 -23.70 12.11 2.42
CA ALA A 241 -23.03 13.23 1.79
C ALA A 241 -22.01 12.71 0.78
N ALA A 242 -21.71 13.47 -0.27
CA ALA A 242 -20.65 13.10 -1.21
C ALA A 242 -19.35 12.80 -0.45
N VAL A 243 -18.72 11.64 -0.73
CA VAL A 243 -17.44 11.28 -0.12
C VAL A 243 -16.43 12.32 -0.56
N LYS A 244 -15.70 12.84 0.42
CA LYS A 244 -14.67 13.84 0.18
C LYS A 244 -13.31 13.20 0.41
N GLY A 245 -12.54 13.07 -0.67
CA GLY A 245 -11.11 12.81 -0.59
C GLY A 245 -10.38 14.11 -0.24
N VAL A 246 -9.58 14.09 0.82
CA VAL A 246 -8.74 15.22 1.22
C VAL A 246 -7.27 14.85 1.04
N GLY A 247 -6.44 15.80 0.59
CA GLY A 247 -5.01 15.63 0.40
C GLY A 247 -4.19 15.47 1.70
N ILE A 248 -4.84 15.25 2.84
CA ILE A 248 -4.21 14.85 4.10
C ILE A 248 -3.87 13.37 3.98
N ARG A 249 -2.63 12.99 4.30
CA ARG A 249 -2.13 11.64 3.99
C ARG A 249 -0.89 11.29 4.80
N SER A 250 -0.72 9.99 5.05
CA SER A 250 0.40 9.45 5.82
C SER A 250 1.77 9.80 5.20
N THR A 251 1.85 10.03 3.89
CA THR A 251 3.08 10.45 3.20
C THR A 251 3.53 11.88 3.55
N LEU A 252 2.65 12.73 4.09
CA LEU A 252 3.06 14.05 4.60
C LEU A 252 3.90 13.92 5.88
N ILE A 253 3.64 12.90 6.70
CA ILE A 253 4.45 12.57 7.88
C ILE A 253 5.86 12.17 7.43
N ASP A 254 5.96 11.32 6.41
CA ASP A 254 7.26 10.89 5.86
C ASP A 254 8.04 12.09 5.31
N ARG A 255 7.38 13.00 4.58
CA ARG A 255 8.00 14.23 4.06
C ARG A 255 8.43 15.18 5.18
N ALA A 256 7.64 15.31 6.25
CA ALA A 256 8.00 16.13 7.40
C ALA A 256 9.25 15.56 8.09
N PHE A 257 9.34 14.24 8.24
CA PHE A 257 10.52 13.59 8.79
C PHE A 257 11.76 13.74 7.88
N ILE A 258 11.62 13.59 6.56
CA ILE A 258 12.71 13.85 5.61
C ILE A 258 13.22 15.29 5.78
N ARG A 259 12.31 16.28 5.80
CA ARG A 259 12.66 17.69 5.99
C ARG A 259 13.37 17.94 7.31
N LEU A 260 12.91 17.31 8.39
CA LEU A 260 13.54 17.40 9.71
C LEU A 260 14.99 16.91 9.67
N VAL A 261 15.26 15.78 9.01
CA VAL A 261 16.62 15.23 8.85
C VAL A 261 17.46 16.13 7.94
N GLU A 262 16.91 16.59 6.81
CA GLU A 262 17.60 17.49 5.88
C GLU A 262 17.97 18.84 6.52
N GLN A 263 17.09 19.40 7.35
CA GLN A 263 17.37 20.64 8.09
C GLN A 263 18.56 20.48 9.05
N ARG A 264 18.66 19.33 9.74
CA ARG A 264 19.81 19.04 10.60
C ARG A 264 21.11 18.94 9.79
N LEU A 265 21.05 18.34 8.61
CA LEU A 265 22.21 18.21 7.71
C LEU A 265 22.66 19.53 7.13
N ASN A 266 21.72 20.36 6.68
CA ASN A 266 22.04 21.66 6.09
C ASN A 266 22.68 22.61 7.12
N ALA A 267 22.43 22.39 8.41
CA ALA A 267 23.11 23.10 9.49
C ALA A 267 24.59 22.69 9.68
N TRP A 268 25.00 21.52 9.16
CA TRP A 268 26.36 20.97 9.28
C TRP A 268 26.81 20.31 7.95
N PRO A 269 27.04 21.10 6.88
CA PRO A 269 27.35 20.57 5.55
C PRO A 269 28.59 19.68 5.49
N GLU A 270 29.57 19.92 6.37
CA GLU A 270 30.83 19.17 6.47
C GLU A 270 30.64 17.69 6.77
N VAL A 271 29.49 17.30 7.32
CA VAL A 271 29.19 15.90 7.66
C VAL A 271 28.53 15.17 6.50
N ARG A 272 28.12 15.87 5.44
CA ARG A 272 27.36 15.30 4.33
C ARG A 272 28.18 14.23 3.60
N ASP A 273 29.49 14.44 3.46
CA ASP A 273 30.41 13.49 2.81
C ASP A 273 30.70 12.24 3.67
N LEU A 274 30.37 12.28 4.96
CA LEU A 274 30.52 11.16 5.89
C LEU A 274 29.28 10.27 5.97
N LEU A 275 28.19 10.65 5.30
CA LEU A 275 26.90 9.97 5.37
C LEU A 275 26.45 9.52 3.98
N PRO A 276 25.67 8.43 3.86
CA PRO A 276 25.17 7.97 2.58
C PRO A 276 24.32 9.03 1.88
N THR A 277 24.44 9.11 0.55
CA THR A 277 23.58 9.97 -0.26
C THR A 277 22.11 9.59 -0.06
N ASN A 278 21.23 10.59 0.06
CA ASN A 278 19.79 10.39 0.28
C ASN A 278 19.42 9.64 1.59
N PHE A 279 20.31 9.55 2.59
CA PHE A 279 20.00 8.79 3.81
C PHE A 279 18.75 9.33 4.55
N ALA A 280 18.39 10.62 4.42
CA ALA A 280 17.13 11.14 4.98
C ALA A 280 15.91 10.40 4.42
N ILE A 281 15.90 10.15 3.11
CA ILE A 281 14.88 9.35 2.43
C ILE A 281 14.96 7.90 2.87
N GLN A 282 16.15 7.31 2.96
CA GLN A 282 16.33 5.93 3.44
C GLN A 282 15.82 5.76 4.88
N MET A 283 16.16 6.69 5.78
CA MET A 283 15.67 6.70 7.15
C MET A 283 14.15 6.78 7.20
N SER A 284 13.51 7.62 6.38
CA SER A 284 12.04 7.70 6.30
C SER A 284 11.37 6.41 5.81
N ARG A 285 12.13 5.55 5.14
CA ARG A 285 11.66 4.23 4.65
C ARG A 285 12.06 3.09 5.58
N SER A 286 12.99 3.35 6.50
CA SER A 286 13.52 2.34 7.41
C SER A 286 12.40 1.72 8.25
N HIS A 287 12.57 0.44 8.57
CA HIS A 287 11.65 -0.26 9.47
C HIS A 287 11.55 0.44 10.84
N HIS A 288 12.66 0.99 11.34
CA HIS A 288 12.72 1.69 12.62
C HIS A 288 11.85 2.95 12.63
N PHE A 289 11.93 3.80 11.61
CA PHE A 289 11.06 4.98 11.53
C PHE A 289 9.60 4.57 11.33
N ARG A 290 9.32 3.53 10.54
CA ARG A 290 7.94 3.01 10.39
C ARG A 290 7.35 2.57 11.73
N ILE A 291 8.11 1.90 12.59
CA ILE A 291 7.66 1.55 13.95
C ILE A 291 7.33 2.81 14.74
N VAL A 292 8.25 3.80 14.76
CA VAL A 292 8.01 5.07 15.47
C VAL A 292 6.73 5.72 14.98
N LYS A 293 6.57 5.86 13.66
CA LYS A 293 5.41 6.45 13.02
C LYS A 293 4.11 5.70 13.35
N HIS A 294 4.08 4.38 13.22
CA HIS A 294 2.87 3.59 13.42
C HIS A 294 2.47 3.46 14.90
N LYS A 295 3.44 3.50 15.80
CA LYS A 295 3.24 3.33 17.24
C LYS A 295 3.21 4.66 18.00
N PHE A 296 3.32 5.78 17.30
CA PHE A 296 3.29 7.09 17.92
C PHE A 296 1.93 7.34 18.59
N GLY A 297 1.97 7.68 19.88
CA GLY A 297 0.78 7.84 20.72
C GLY A 297 0.44 6.61 21.56
N GLU A 298 0.92 5.41 21.21
CA GLU A 298 0.71 4.21 22.03
C GLU A 298 1.61 4.25 23.27
N ARG A 299 1.01 4.25 24.48
CA ARG A 299 1.71 4.48 25.77
C ARG A 299 2.99 3.66 25.94
N VAL A 300 3.00 2.40 25.51
CA VAL A 300 4.13 1.47 25.65
C VAL A 300 5.31 1.83 24.74
N TYR A 301 5.04 2.46 23.59
CA TYR A 301 6.05 2.84 22.61
C TYR A 301 6.52 4.28 22.75
N MET A 302 5.86 5.08 23.59
CA MET A 302 6.22 6.47 23.81
C MET A 302 7.45 6.59 24.70
N GLN A 303 8.54 7.03 24.08
CA GLN A 303 9.80 7.32 24.76
C GLN A 303 10.08 8.83 24.73
N PRO A 304 10.82 9.38 25.71
CA PRO A 304 11.26 10.78 25.64
C PRO A 304 12.17 11.04 24.44
N VAL A 305 12.86 9.99 23.99
CA VAL A 305 13.87 10.03 22.92
C VAL A 305 13.73 8.81 22.03
N PHE A 306 13.69 9.02 20.72
CA PHE A 306 13.68 7.99 19.70
C PHE A 306 15.06 7.90 19.03
N LYS A 307 15.57 6.68 18.86
CA LYS A 307 16.87 6.41 18.24
C LYS A 307 16.65 5.61 16.95
N ILE A 308 16.89 6.25 15.81
CA ILE A 308 16.68 5.64 14.50
C ILE A 308 18.04 5.37 13.87
N PRO A 309 18.40 4.10 13.58
CA PRO A 309 19.62 3.76 12.86
C PRO A 309 19.71 4.47 11.51
N ILE A 310 20.93 4.86 11.14
CA ILE A 310 21.25 5.33 9.80
C ILE A 310 21.87 4.15 9.06
N ASP A 311 21.14 3.59 8.10
CA ASP A 311 21.61 2.46 7.31
C ASP A 311 22.89 2.85 6.55
N GLY A 312 23.88 1.96 6.49
CA GLY A 312 25.18 2.23 5.87
C GLY A 312 26.15 3.06 6.72
N VAL A 313 25.80 3.43 7.96
CA VAL A 313 26.68 4.16 8.88
C VAL A 313 27.16 3.26 10.02
N SER A 314 28.46 3.28 10.29
CA SER A 314 29.09 2.48 11.35
C SER A 314 28.52 2.79 12.74
N HIS A 315 28.41 1.76 13.58
CA HIS A 315 28.05 1.90 15.00
C HIS A 315 29.07 2.70 15.83
N ASN A 316 30.26 2.97 15.29
CA ASN A 316 31.25 3.82 15.96
C ASN A 316 31.08 5.30 15.62
N PHE A 317 30.27 5.64 14.60
CA PHE A 317 30.04 7.01 14.21
C PHE A 317 29.14 7.72 15.23
N SER A 318 29.63 8.83 15.78
CA SER A 318 28.87 9.72 16.66
C SER A 318 29.17 11.16 16.30
N HIS A 319 28.13 11.99 16.28
CA HIS A 319 28.25 13.41 15.97
C HIS A 319 27.30 14.20 16.87
N SER A 320 27.86 14.94 17.84
CA SER A 320 27.10 15.62 18.90
C SER A 320 26.09 16.62 18.34
N ARG A 321 26.48 17.42 17.35
CA ARG A 321 25.66 18.49 16.76
C ARG A 321 24.51 17.97 15.90
N LEU A 322 24.73 16.87 15.19
CA LEU A 322 23.66 16.17 14.44
C LEU A 322 22.82 15.25 15.33
N ARG A 323 23.20 15.12 16.61
CA ARG A 323 22.62 14.19 17.57
C ARG A 323 22.64 12.76 17.05
N VAL A 324 23.78 12.37 16.46
CA VAL A 324 24.04 10.98 16.08
C VAL A 324 24.85 10.33 17.19
N LYS A 325 24.38 9.20 17.69
CA LYS A 325 25.09 8.39 18.69
C LYS A 325 25.10 6.94 18.25
N ASN A 326 26.29 6.38 18.12
CA ASN A 326 26.54 4.99 17.74
C ASN A 326 25.81 4.57 16.42
N GLY A 327 25.93 5.40 15.39
CA GLY A 327 25.28 5.20 14.09
C GLY A 327 23.76 5.42 14.09
N ARG A 328 23.18 5.97 15.17
CA ARG A 328 21.74 6.23 15.28
C ARG A 328 21.48 7.72 15.45
N MET A 329 20.60 8.30 14.63
CA MET A 329 20.15 9.66 14.84
C MET A 329 19.10 9.70 15.95
N VAL A 330 19.24 10.69 16.83
CA VAL A 330 18.48 10.81 18.07
C VAL A 330 17.49 11.97 17.95
N PHE A 331 16.22 11.69 18.20
CA PHE A 331 15.13 12.65 18.14
C PHE A 331 14.41 12.73 19.48
N LYS A 332 14.11 13.94 19.96
CA LYS A 332 13.22 14.12 21.11
C LYS A 332 11.78 13.91 20.67
N LYS A 333 10.89 13.47 21.57
CA LYS A 333 9.46 13.30 21.30
C LYS A 333 8.79 14.54 20.67
N LEU A 334 9.18 15.74 21.09
CA LEU A 334 8.59 16.99 20.57
C LEU A 334 9.08 17.36 19.16
N GLU A 335 10.11 16.67 18.66
CA GLU A 335 10.70 16.95 17.35
C GLU A 335 10.18 16.02 16.25
N ILE A 336 9.71 14.82 16.61
CA ILE A 336 9.44 13.70 15.68
C ILE A 336 7.97 13.35 15.57
#